data_AF-V4B4Y0-F1
#
_entry.id   AF-V4B4Y0-F1
#
_cell.length_a   1.000
_cell.length_b   1.000
_cell.length_c   1.000
_cell.angle_alpha   90.00
_cell.angle_beta   90.00
_cell.angle_gamma   90.00
#
_symmetry.space_group_name_H-M   'P 1'
#
loop_
_entity.id
_entity.type
_entity.pdbx_description
1 polymer ?
#
loop_
_entity_poly.entity_id
_entity_poly.type
_entity_poly.pdbx_seq_one_letter_code
_entity_poly.pdbx_strand_id
1 'polypeptide(L)'
;MNTNVAKADRKANIPDCLYWSCEEVADWIEELGFSKYRDCFLNNFIDGKKLITVTSSALPNMGVSDFTHIKIITAAVRELLDIPLEDSLEFSCYRNPRLLYLQLKSKTGYTYDHMTYNAFKIQNARFLKP
;
A
#
# COMPACT_ATOMS: atom_id res chain seq x y z
N MET A 1 2.64 -17.35 1.12
CA MET A 1 1.44 -16.48 0.99
C MET A 1 0.18 -17.31 1.16
N ASN A 2 -0.82 -16.81 1.88
CA ASN A 2 -2.13 -17.47 1.92
C ASN A 2 -2.87 -17.15 0.61
N THR A 3 -2.68 -18.02 -0.39
CA THR A 3 -3.16 -17.87 -1.78
C THR A 3 -4.66 -17.64 -1.90
N ASN A 4 -5.44 -18.03 -0.89
CA ASN A 4 -6.88 -17.82 -0.84
C ASN A 4 -7.26 -16.36 -0.58
N VAL A 5 -6.50 -15.63 0.25
CA VAL A 5 -6.78 -14.23 0.58
C VAL A 5 -6.52 -13.33 -0.62
N ALA A 6 -5.35 -13.48 -1.26
CA ALA A 6 -4.99 -12.73 -2.46
C ALA A 6 -6.01 -12.91 -3.60
N LYS A 7 -6.48 -14.15 -3.81
CA LYS A 7 -7.51 -14.44 -4.81
C LYS A 7 -8.85 -13.76 -4.49
N ALA A 8 -9.26 -13.76 -3.22
CA ALA A 8 -10.50 -13.13 -2.78
C ALA A 8 -10.44 -11.60 -2.91
N ASP A 9 -9.30 -11.01 -2.57
CA ASP A 9 -9.05 -9.57 -2.64
C ASP A 9 -8.98 -9.07 -4.08
N ARG A 10 -8.33 -9.80 -4.97
CA ARG A 10 -8.34 -9.50 -6.41
C ARG A 10 -9.75 -9.45 -6.98
N LYS A 11 -10.61 -10.40 -6.59
CA LYS A 11 -12.04 -10.40 -6.97
C LYS A 11 -12.79 -9.18 -6.42
N ALA A 12 -12.30 -8.58 -5.34
CA ALA A 12 -12.87 -7.40 -4.72
C ALA A 12 -12.16 -6.10 -5.13
N ASN A 13 -11.41 -6.13 -6.24
CA ASN A 13 -10.64 -5.03 -6.83
C ASN A 13 -9.55 -4.44 -5.94
N ILE A 14 -9.09 -5.16 -4.91
CA ILE A 14 -7.96 -4.71 -4.09
C ILE A 14 -6.66 -4.81 -4.93
N PRO A 15 -5.74 -3.82 -4.84
CA PRO A 15 -4.53 -3.82 -5.64
C PRO A 15 -3.67 -5.07 -5.40
N ASP A 16 -3.23 -5.71 -6.48
CA ASP A 16 -2.37 -6.89 -6.41
C ASP A 16 -0.98 -6.57 -5.82
N CYS A 17 -0.56 -5.30 -5.90
CA CYS A 17 0.70 -4.83 -5.34
C CYS A 17 0.84 -5.05 -3.83
N LEU A 18 -0.26 -5.23 -3.09
CA LEU A 18 -0.21 -5.59 -1.66
C LEU A 18 0.48 -6.93 -1.39
N TYR A 19 0.57 -7.77 -2.41
CA TYR A 19 1.16 -9.09 -2.34
C TYR A 19 2.56 -9.14 -2.94
N TRP A 20 3.14 -8.00 -3.33
CA TRP A 20 4.49 -7.96 -3.85
C TRP A 20 5.52 -8.25 -2.76
N SER A 21 6.57 -8.98 -3.13
CA SER A 21 7.79 -9.10 -2.33
C SER A 21 8.61 -7.81 -2.35
N CYS A 22 9.66 -7.73 -1.54
CA CYS A 22 10.57 -6.58 -1.57
C CYS A 22 11.24 -6.43 -2.95
N GLU A 23 11.56 -7.56 -3.59
CA GLU A 23 12.16 -7.62 -4.93
C GLU A 23 11.19 -7.09 -5.99
N GLU A 24 9.93 -7.54 -5.99
CA GLU A 24 8.91 -7.06 -6.92
C GLU A 24 8.67 -5.54 -6.76
N VAL A 25 8.68 -5.02 -5.53
CA VAL A 25 8.61 -3.57 -5.28
C VAL A 25 9.84 -2.83 -5.79
N ALA A 26 11.03 -3.39 -5.59
CA ALA A 26 12.28 -2.77 -6.00
C ALA A 26 12.41 -2.73 -7.54
N ASP A 27 11.98 -3.80 -8.21
CA ASP A 27 11.93 -3.89 -9.67
C ASP A 27 10.91 -2.88 -10.23
N TRP A 28 9.74 -2.73 -9.59
CA TRP A 28 8.77 -1.68 -9.95
C TRP A 28 9.34 -0.25 -9.84
N ILE A 29 10.14 0.04 -8.80
CA ILE A 29 10.82 1.34 -8.66
C ILE A 29 11.83 1.55 -9.79
N GLU A 30 12.53 0.50 -10.22
CA GLU A 30 13.44 0.56 -11.36
C GLU A 30 12.68 0.81 -12.68
N GLU A 31 11.56 0.11 -12.92
CA GLU A 31 10.69 0.31 -14.08
C GLU A 31 10.09 1.73 -14.14
N LEU A 32 9.86 2.36 -12.98
CA LEU A 32 9.43 3.75 -12.87
C LEU A 32 10.53 4.76 -13.28
N GLY A 33 11.74 4.30 -13.57
CA GLY A 33 12.89 5.13 -13.95
C GLY A 33 13.78 5.54 -12.77
N PHE A 34 13.60 4.90 -11.60
CA PHE A 34 14.28 5.24 -10.36
C PHE A 34 15.23 4.13 -9.88
N SER A 35 15.95 3.45 -10.79
CA SER A 35 16.85 2.32 -10.49
C SER A 35 17.84 2.61 -9.35
N LYS A 36 18.30 3.85 -9.21
CA LYS A 36 19.19 4.27 -8.11
C LYS A 36 18.59 4.14 -6.70
N TYR A 37 17.27 4.05 -6.59
CA TYR A 37 16.54 3.85 -5.34
C TYR A 37 16.12 2.40 -5.11
N ARG A 38 16.43 1.49 -6.03
CA ARG A 38 16.14 0.06 -5.89
C ARG A 38 16.67 -0.49 -4.56
N ASP A 39 17.96 -0.27 -4.28
CA ASP A 39 18.60 -0.72 -3.04
C ASP A 39 18.04 0.00 -1.80
N CYS A 40 17.59 1.25 -1.94
CA CYS A 40 16.91 1.96 -0.86
C CYS A 40 15.64 1.21 -0.42
N PHE A 41 14.82 0.75 -1.38
CA PHE A 41 13.59 0.01 -1.06
C PHE A 41 13.89 -1.39 -0.50
N LEU A 42 14.89 -2.09 -1.02
CA LEU A 42 15.30 -3.40 -0.52
C LEU A 42 15.86 -3.33 0.91
N ASN A 43 16.80 -2.43 1.16
CA ASN A 43 17.46 -2.30 2.47
C ASN A 43 16.50 -1.83 3.57
N ASN A 44 15.40 -1.16 3.19
CA ASN A 44 14.33 -0.77 4.11
C ASN A 44 13.19 -1.80 4.20
N PHE A 45 13.34 -2.97 3.55
CA PHE A 45 12.36 -4.07 3.56
C PHE A 45 10.95 -3.61 3.14
N ILE A 46 10.89 -2.80 2.08
CA ILE A 46 9.62 -2.30 1.57
C ILE A 46 8.98 -3.37 0.68
N ASP A 47 8.08 -4.15 1.26
CA ASP A 47 7.19 -5.05 0.55
C ASP A 47 5.89 -4.34 0.09
N GLY A 48 5.04 -5.08 -0.62
CA GLY A 48 3.76 -4.59 -1.11
C GLY A 48 2.83 -4.00 -0.04
N LYS A 49 2.89 -4.53 1.19
CA LYS A 49 2.10 -3.99 2.31
C LYS A 49 2.70 -2.69 2.84
N LYS A 50 4.02 -2.59 2.85
CA LYS A 50 4.76 -1.41 3.30
C LYS A 50 4.64 -0.23 2.35
N LEU A 51 4.32 -0.43 1.07
CA LEU A 51 3.97 0.66 0.14
C LEU A 51 2.88 1.60 0.70
N ILE A 52 1.92 1.06 1.46
CA ILE A 52 0.85 1.85 2.11
C ILE A 52 1.41 2.88 3.10
N THR A 53 2.60 2.64 3.65
CA THR A 53 3.29 3.51 4.62
C THR A 53 4.33 4.43 3.97
N VAL A 54 4.57 4.31 2.66
CA VAL A 54 5.53 5.15 1.92
C VAL A 54 4.87 6.49 1.59
N THR A 55 4.91 7.40 2.55
CA THR A 55 4.47 8.79 2.39
C THR A 55 5.63 9.71 1.98
N SER A 56 5.32 10.92 1.54
CA SER A 56 6.33 11.92 1.19
C SER A 56 7.28 12.27 2.36
N SER A 57 6.83 12.10 3.61
CA SER A 57 7.65 12.29 4.81
C SER A 57 8.49 11.07 5.19
N ALA A 58 8.12 9.87 4.76
CA ALA A 58 8.88 8.64 5.00
C ALA A 58 10.08 8.49 4.05
N LEU A 59 9.93 8.92 2.80
CA LEU A 59 10.92 8.75 1.73
C LEU A 59 12.32 9.30 2.04
N PRO A 60 12.49 10.49 2.66
CA PRO A 60 13.81 10.98 3.06
C PRO A 60 14.56 10.03 4.00
N ASN A 61 13.86 9.44 4.96
CA ASN A 61 14.45 8.49 5.93
C ASN A 61 14.87 7.17 5.27
N MET A 62 14.30 6.86 4.11
CA MET A 62 14.64 5.67 3.31
C MET A 62 15.81 5.92 2.34
N GLY A 63 16.31 7.17 2.24
CA GLY A 63 17.39 7.55 1.32
C GLY A 63 16.91 8.27 0.05
N VAL A 64 15.62 8.57 -0.08
CA VAL A 64 15.05 9.35 -1.19
C VAL A 64 14.83 10.79 -0.72
N SER A 65 15.86 11.64 -0.85
CA SER A 65 15.84 13.03 -0.35
C SER A 65 15.55 14.09 -1.40
N ASP A 66 15.58 13.73 -2.69
CA ASP A 66 15.29 14.66 -3.78
C ASP A 66 13.79 14.96 -3.86
N PHE A 67 13.41 16.23 -3.72
CA PHE A 67 12.01 16.66 -3.67
C PHE A 67 11.21 16.28 -4.93
N THR A 68 11.82 16.34 -6.11
CA THR A 68 11.16 15.98 -7.36
C THR A 68 10.90 14.48 -7.41
N HIS A 69 11.88 13.67 -7.03
CA HIS A 69 11.71 12.22 -6.97
C HIS A 69 10.68 11.83 -5.89
N ILE A 70 10.69 12.48 -4.73
CA ILE A 70 9.68 12.27 -3.67
C ILE A 70 8.29 12.50 -4.24
N LYS A 71 8.08 13.61 -4.96
CA LYS A 71 6.76 13.93 -5.54
C LYS A 71 6.31 12.87 -6.54
N ILE A 72 7.19 12.43 -7.45
CA ILE A 72 6.86 11.44 -8.48
C ILE A 72 6.59 10.07 -7.85
N ILE A 73 7.48 9.60 -6.99
CA ILE A 73 7.35 8.29 -6.34
C ILE A 73 6.08 8.25 -5.48
N THR A 74 5.81 9.29 -4.69
CA THR A 74 4.58 9.33 -3.87
C THR A 74 3.32 9.35 -4.73
N ALA A 75 3.34 10.00 -5.91
CA ALA A 75 2.22 9.96 -6.84
C ALA A 75 2.04 8.56 -7.45
N ALA A 76 3.13 7.92 -7.87
CA ALA A 76 3.10 6.57 -8.42
C ALA A 76 2.63 5.52 -7.40
N VAL A 77 3.04 5.63 -6.13
CA VAL A 77 2.54 4.75 -5.04
C VAL A 77 1.03 4.91 -4.86
N ARG A 78 0.51 6.15 -4.91
CA ARG A 78 -0.93 6.39 -4.80
C ARG A 78 -1.71 5.81 -5.97
N GLU A 79 -1.21 5.98 -7.20
CA GLU A 79 -1.80 5.39 -8.40
C GLU A 79 -1.81 3.86 -8.31
N LEU A 80 -0.68 3.26 -7.90
CA LEU A 80 -0.53 1.82 -7.76
C LEU A 80 -1.49 1.23 -6.70
N LEU A 81 -1.75 1.96 -5.63
CA LEU A 81 -2.70 1.56 -4.57
C LEU A 81 -4.14 2.00 -4.86
N ASP A 82 -4.38 2.71 -5.97
CA ASP A 82 -5.68 3.29 -6.32
C ASP A 82 -6.24 4.15 -5.17
N ILE A 83 -5.40 5.06 -4.67
CA ILE A 83 -5.70 6.02 -3.60
C ILE A 83 -5.86 7.42 -4.24
N PRO A 84 -7.01 8.11 -4.05
CA PRO A 84 -7.23 9.45 -4.59
C PRO A 84 -6.23 10.49 -4.06
N LEU A 85 -5.87 11.47 -4.90
CA LEU A 85 -4.94 12.56 -4.54
C LEU A 85 -5.45 13.47 -3.40
N GLU A 86 -6.77 13.69 -3.34
CA GLU A 86 -7.45 14.50 -2.33
C GLU A 86 -7.56 13.77 -0.98
N ASP A 87 -7.42 12.45 -1.01
CA ASP A 87 -7.49 11.58 0.16
C ASP A 87 -6.09 11.46 0.77
N SER A 88 -5.67 12.47 1.54
CA SER A 88 -4.62 12.22 2.52
C SER A 88 -5.07 11.06 3.41
N LEU A 89 -4.29 9.97 3.43
CA LEU A 89 -4.54 8.77 4.26
C LEU A 89 -4.82 9.12 5.74
N GLU A 90 -4.40 10.31 6.16
CA GLU A 90 -4.54 10.85 7.52
C GLU A 90 -5.94 11.42 7.84
N PHE A 91 -6.74 11.86 6.86
CA PHE A 91 -8.02 12.57 7.14
C PHE A 91 -9.29 11.97 6.52
N SER A 92 -9.22 11.24 5.40
CA SER A 92 -10.43 10.74 4.72
C SER A 92 -10.75 9.26 4.95
N CYS A 93 -9.88 8.54 5.67
CA CYS A 93 -10.00 7.09 5.85
C CYS A 93 -11.32 6.65 6.49
N TYR A 94 -12.00 7.49 7.28
CA TYR A 94 -13.23 7.10 7.95
C TYR A 94 -14.46 6.90 7.04
N ARG A 95 -14.43 7.34 5.78
CA ARG A 95 -15.56 7.18 4.84
C ARG A 95 -15.33 6.18 3.71
N ASN A 96 -14.10 5.71 3.50
CA ASN A 96 -13.79 4.75 2.44
C ASN A 96 -13.35 3.40 3.03
N PRO A 97 -14.23 2.37 3.00
CA PRO A 97 -13.90 1.03 3.49
C PRO A 97 -12.63 0.44 2.86
N ARG A 98 -12.34 0.78 1.59
CA ARG A 98 -11.13 0.31 0.90
C ARG A 98 -9.89 0.88 1.56
N LEU A 99 -9.84 2.18 1.80
CA LEU A 99 -8.68 2.83 2.44
C LEU A 99 -8.43 2.31 3.85
N LEU A 100 -9.48 2.09 4.65
CA LEU A 100 -9.36 1.46 5.98
C LEU A 100 -8.80 0.04 5.89
N TYR A 101 -9.25 -0.71 4.88
CA TYR A 101 -8.74 -2.04 4.65
C TYR A 101 -7.26 -2.03 4.26
N LEU A 102 -6.84 -1.13 3.35
CA LEU A 102 -5.42 -0.97 3.00
C LEU A 102 -4.59 -0.61 4.24
N GLN A 103 -5.05 0.33 5.07
CA GLN A 103 -4.38 0.67 6.33
C GLN A 103 -4.27 -0.54 7.27
N LEU A 104 -5.30 -1.39 7.35
CA LEU A 104 -5.25 -2.63 8.11
C LEU A 104 -4.22 -3.61 7.52
N LYS A 105 -4.12 -3.71 6.19
CA LYS A 105 -3.16 -4.60 5.50
C LYS A 105 -1.71 -4.14 5.57
N SER A 106 -1.45 -2.88 5.93
CA SER A 106 -0.09 -2.40 6.22
C SER A 106 0.51 -3.03 7.49
N LYS A 107 -0.34 -3.59 8.36
CA LYS A 107 0.06 -4.27 9.60
C LYS A 107 0.26 -5.76 9.35
N THR A 108 1.23 -6.34 10.04
CA THR A 108 1.51 -7.78 10.01
C THR A 108 0.92 -8.47 11.23
N GLY A 109 0.37 -9.67 11.06
CA GLY A 109 -0.20 -10.45 12.14
C GLY A 109 -1.26 -11.42 11.64
N TYR A 110 -1.44 -12.55 12.36
CA TYR A 110 -2.31 -13.64 11.92
C TYR A 110 -3.70 -13.18 11.48
N THR A 111 -4.33 -12.31 12.28
CA THR A 111 -5.67 -11.77 11.99
C THR A 111 -5.69 -10.91 10.72
N TYR A 112 -4.73 -10.01 10.55
CA TYR A 112 -4.65 -9.09 9.40
C TYR A 112 -4.27 -9.82 8.10
N ASP A 113 -3.42 -10.83 8.22
CA ASP A 113 -2.95 -11.62 7.09
C ASP A 113 -4.05 -12.50 6.50
N HIS A 114 -4.96 -12.99 7.35
CA HIS A 114 -6.10 -13.83 6.95
C HIS A 114 -7.39 -13.05 6.66
N MET A 115 -7.41 -11.73 6.90
CA MET A 115 -8.57 -10.88 6.62
C MET A 115 -8.69 -10.59 5.12
N THR A 116 -9.84 -10.90 4.54
CA THR A 116 -10.22 -10.47 3.18
C THR A 116 -10.99 -9.17 3.23
N TYR A 117 -11.02 -8.42 2.13
CA TYR A 117 -11.78 -7.17 2.07
C TYR A 117 -13.28 -7.36 2.33
N ASN A 118 -13.88 -8.44 1.81
CA ASN A 118 -15.30 -8.71 2.03
C ASN A 118 -15.60 -9.07 3.49
N ALA A 119 -14.75 -9.87 4.13
CA ALA A 119 -14.88 -10.16 5.56
C ALA A 119 -14.73 -8.89 6.41
N PHE A 120 -13.77 -8.02 6.06
CA PHE A 120 -13.58 -6.73 6.72
C PHE A 120 -14.83 -5.85 6.65
N LYS A 121 -15.46 -5.73 5.46
CA LYS A 121 -16.70 -4.96 5.30
C LYS A 121 -17.85 -5.52 6.14
N ILE A 122 -18.02 -6.84 6.19
CA ILE A 122 -19.08 -7.48 6.99
C ILE A 122 -18.85 -7.19 8.48
N GLN A 123 -17.62 -7.35 8.96
CA GLN A 123 -17.26 -7.11 10.36
C GLN A 123 -17.45 -5.64 10.77
N ASN A 124 -17.19 -4.71 9.85
CA ASN A 124 -17.24 -3.26 10.11
C ASN A 124 -18.52 -2.59 9.58
N ALA A 125 -19.52 -3.37 9.13
CA ALA A 125 -20.74 -2.85 8.52
C ALA A 125 -21.48 -1.82 9.39
N ARG A 126 -21.33 -1.91 10.73
CA ARG A 126 -21.91 -0.96 11.68
C ARG A 126 -21.26 0.44 11.66
N PHE A 127 -20.00 0.55 11.24
CA PHE A 127 -19.23 1.79 11.23
C PHE A 127 -19.10 2.40 9.82
N LEU A 128 -19.37 1.61 8.79
CA LEU A 128 -19.27 2.02 7.38
C LEU A 128 -20.62 2.50 6.80
N LYS A 129 -21.61 2.79 7.65
CA LYS A 129 -22.88 3.40 7.21
C LYS A 129 -22.65 4.88 6.88
N PRO A 130 -23.31 5.41 5.83
CA PRO A 130 -23.17 6.80 5.40
C PRO A 130 -23.60 7.80 6.48
#